data_AF-A0A969Z0W0-F1
#
_entry.id   AF-A0A969Z0W0-F1
#
_cell.length_a   1.000
_cell.length_b   1.000
_cell.length_c   1.000
_cell.angle_alpha   90.00
_cell.angle_beta   90.00
_cell.angle_gamma   90.00
#
_symmetry.space_group_name_H-M   'P 1'
#
loop_
_entity.id
_entity.type
_entity.pdbx_description
1 polymer ?
#
loop_
_entity_poly.entity_id
_entity_poly.type
_entity_poly.pdbx_seq_one_letter_code
_entity_poly.pdbx_strand_id
1 'polypeptide(L)'
;MLSIKGQYNNAIVYAQDLDDETIKQIKELCNQEFLKDSLIRIMPDVHAGKGCTIGTTMTINDKIVPNMVGVDIGCGMEVSVLANKNINLDDLDKTVRRLIPSGFAIRKSPHPYVKDISFGKLKAKKHLNIERGRLSIGTLGGGNHFIEVNKDSKGILYLV
;
A
#
# COMPACT_ATOMS: atom_id res chain seq x y z
N MET A 1 -19.74 14.77 -4.20
CA MET A 1 -18.82 15.35 -3.20
C MET A 1 -19.64 15.73 -1.98
N LEU A 2 -19.30 15.18 -0.82
CA LEU A 2 -19.99 15.42 0.44
C LEU A 2 -19.01 15.90 1.52
N SER A 3 -19.51 16.55 2.56
CA SER A 3 -18.68 16.99 3.69
C SER A 3 -19.12 16.30 4.97
N ILE A 4 -18.17 15.66 5.65
CA ILE A 4 -18.37 15.09 6.98
C ILE A 4 -17.70 16.04 7.98
N LYS A 5 -18.49 16.55 8.94
CA LYS A 5 -18.03 17.47 9.99
C LYS A 5 -17.87 16.73 11.32
N GLY A 6 -16.73 16.91 11.96
CA GLY A 6 -16.47 16.50 13.34
C GLY A 6 -16.32 17.71 14.27
N GLN A 7 -15.86 17.46 15.49
CA GLN A 7 -15.70 18.48 16.53
C GLN A 7 -14.59 19.49 16.21
N TYR A 8 -13.47 19.05 15.64
CA TYR A 8 -12.28 19.91 15.45
C TYR A 8 -11.97 20.21 13.97
N ASN A 9 -12.53 19.44 13.03
CA ASN A 9 -12.29 19.63 11.61
C ASN A 9 -13.42 19.04 10.73
N ASN A 10 -13.29 19.18 9.41
CA ASN A 10 -14.16 18.59 8.40
C ASN A 10 -13.37 17.89 7.29
N ALA A 11 -13.91 16.79 6.78
CA ALA A 11 -13.40 16.07 5.63
C ALA A 11 -14.24 16.39 4.38
N ILE A 12 -13.57 16.56 3.23
CA ILE A 12 -14.21 16.57 1.91
C ILE A 12 -14.09 15.18 1.31
N VAL A 13 -15.23 14.60 0.95
CA VAL A 13 -15.33 13.22 0.48
C VAL A 13 -15.77 13.18 -0.98
N TYR A 14 -15.02 12.43 -1.79
CA TYR A 14 -15.23 12.28 -3.23
C TYR A 14 -15.97 10.99 -3.63
N ALA A 15 -16.35 10.15 -2.66
CA ALA A 15 -17.22 8.99 -2.88
C ALA A 15 -18.70 9.40 -3.02
N GLN A 16 -19.48 8.54 -3.69
CA GLN A 16 -20.93 8.71 -3.87
C GLN A 16 -21.71 8.00 -2.75
N ASP A 17 -21.37 6.74 -2.51
CA ASP A 17 -22.00 5.89 -1.50
C ASP A 17 -20.98 5.53 -0.42
N LEU A 18 -21.41 5.61 0.84
CA LEU A 18 -20.59 5.27 2.00
C LEU A 18 -21.42 4.39 2.93
N ASP A 19 -20.83 3.32 3.43
CA ASP A 19 -21.41 2.55 4.52
C ASP A 19 -21.27 3.30 5.87
N ASP A 20 -22.10 2.91 6.84
CA ASP A 20 -22.15 3.56 8.15
C ASP A 20 -20.83 3.47 8.93
N GLU A 21 -20.07 2.38 8.76
CA GLU A 21 -18.79 2.17 9.44
C GLU A 21 -17.73 3.15 8.92
N THR A 22 -17.65 3.31 7.60
CA THR A 22 -16.79 4.28 6.92
C THR A 22 -17.14 5.71 7.34
N ILE A 23 -18.43 6.07 7.34
CA ILE A 23 -18.88 7.41 7.80
C ILE A 23 -18.47 7.66 9.25
N LYS A 24 -18.70 6.67 10.13
CA LYS A 24 -18.36 6.76 11.54
C LYS A 24 -16.85 6.95 11.74
N GLN A 25 -16.03 6.21 11.00
CA GLN A 25 -14.58 6.32 11.11
C GLN A 25 -14.06 7.68 10.61
N ILE A 26 -14.59 8.23 9.51
CA ILE A 26 -14.24 9.58 9.03
C ILE A 26 -14.65 10.64 10.06
N LYS A 27 -15.84 10.50 10.67
CA LYS A 27 -16.32 11.42 11.70
C LYS A 27 -15.45 11.36 12.95
N GLU A 28 -15.06 10.17 13.38
CA GLU A 28 -14.17 9.97 14.52
C GLU A 28 -12.79 10.59 14.27
N LEU A 29 -12.26 10.47 13.05
CA LEU A 29 -11.05 11.16 12.64
C LEU A 29 -11.23 12.68 12.78
N CYS A 30 -12.32 13.25 12.27
CA CYS A 30 -12.60 14.69 12.35
C CYS A 30 -12.86 15.19 13.80
N ASN A 31 -13.08 14.28 14.76
CA ASN A 31 -13.20 14.58 16.19
C ASN A 31 -11.85 14.60 16.92
N GLN A 32 -10.73 14.39 16.23
CA GLN A 32 -9.41 14.43 16.85
C GLN A 32 -8.83 15.86 16.83
N GLU A 33 -8.50 16.40 18.01
CA GLU A 33 -8.02 17.78 18.15
C GLU A 33 -6.71 18.05 17.39
N PHE A 34 -5.82 17.06 17.32
CA PHE A 34 -4.53 17.24 16.63
C PHE A 34 -4.67 17.44 15.11
N LEU A 35 -5.87 17.21 14.56
CA LEU A 35 -6.21 17.46 13.16
C LEU A 35 -6.84 18.82 12.92
N LYS A 36 -6.93 19.67 13.94
CA LYS A 36 -7.33 21.06 13.76
C LYS A 36 -6.45 21.70 12.67
N ASP A 37 -7.09 22.44 11.78
CA ASP A 37 -6.47 23.14 10.63
C ASP A 37 -5.83 22.23 9.55
N SER A 38 -5.87 20.90 9.68
CA SER A 38 -5.45 19.98 8.62
C SER A 38 -6.41 20.02 7.43
N LEU A 39 -5.90 19.84 6.22
CA LEU A 39 -6.72 19.56 5.05
C LEU A 39 -6.97 18.06 4.97
N ILE A 40 -8.23 17.62 5.08
CA ILE A 40 -8.62 16.21 4.98
C ILE A 40 -9.40 15.99 3.67
N ARG A 41 -8.95 15.03 2.87
CA ARG A 41 -9.59 14.57 1.62
C ARG A 41 -9.76 13.06 1.67
N ILE A 42 -10.97 12.60 1.32
CA ILE A 42 -11.33 11.19 1.29
C ILE A 42 -11.62 10.80 -0.15
N MET A 43 -10.81 9.88 -0.68
CA MET A 43 -10.82 9.44 -2.06
C MET A 43 -12.05 8.57 -2.39
N PRO A 44 -12.38 8.40 -3.68
CA PRO A 44 -13.59 7.68 -4.09
C PRO A 44 -13.63 6.19 -3.72
N ASP A 45 -12.47 5.57 -3.52
CA ASP A 45 -12.27 4.15 -3.14
C ASP A 45 -12.29 3.91 -1.62
N VAL A 46 -12.72 4.91 -0.86
CA VAL A 46 -12.77 4.86 0.61
C VAL A 46 -13.58 3.68 1.13
N HIS A 47 -13.03 3.04 2.16
CA HIS A 47 -13.72 2.05 2.97
C HIS A 47 -13.09 2.01 4.37
N ALA A 48 -13.81 1.38 5.31
CA ALA A 48 -13.34 1.19 6.66
C ALA A 48 -11.96 0.49 6.69
N GLY A 49 -11.04 1.04 7.48
CA GLY A 49 -9.67 0.55 7.62
C GLY A 49 -9.25 0.44 9.08
N LYS A 50 -7.98 0.09 9.31
CA LYS A 50 -7.40 0.07 10.66
C LYS A 50 -6.77 1.43 10.97
N GLY A 51 -7.29 2.12 12.00
CA GLY A 51 -6.81 3.45 12.40
C GLY A 51 -7.53 4.57 11.66
N CYS A 52 -7.32 4.69 10.35
CA CYS A 52 -8.11 5.56 9.48
C CYS A 52 -8.76 4.75 8.35
N THR A 53 -9.69 5.39 7.63
CA THR A 53 -10.23 4.84 6.39
C THR A 53 -9.14 4.69 5.33
N ILE A 54 -9.24 3.65 4.50
CA ILE A 54 -8.45 3.58 3.26
C ILE A 54 -8.92 4.71 2.33
N GLY A 55 -8.06 5.21 1.45
CA GLY A 55 -8.37 6.37 0.61
C GLY A 55 -8.30 7.71 1.36
N THR A 56 -7.72 7.77 2.55
CA THR A 56 -7.51 9.05 3.27
C THR A 56 -6.26 9.75 2.77
N THR A 57 -6.36 11.02 2.41
CA THR A 57 -5.22 11.91 2.14
C THR A 57 -5.35 13.17 2.96
N MET A 58 -4.28 13.57 3.65
CA MET A 58 -4.34 14.73 4.52
C MET A 58 -2.99 15.37 4.80
N THR A 59 -3.02 16.63 5.21
CA THR A 59 -1.84 17.32 5.75
C THR A 59 -1.69 17.02 7.23
N ILE A 60 -0.46 16.73 7.66
CA ILE A 60 -0.07 16.68 9.07
C ILE A 60 1.15 17.57 9.21
N ASN A 61 1.05 18.57 10.08
CA ASN A 61 2.18 19.40 10.47
C ASN A 61 2.67 18.92 11.83
N ASP A 62 3.95 19.20 12.15
CA ASP A 62 4.60 19.07 13.47
C ASP A 62 4.47 17.72 14.21
N LYS A 63 3.86 16.71 13.60
CA LYS A 63 3.46 15.43 14.19
C LYS A 63 3.67 14.28 13.22
N ILE A 64 3.69 13.06 13.76
CA ILE A 64 3.68 11.82 12.97
C ILE A 64 2.57 10.94 13.55
N VAL A 65 1.73 10.38 12.69
CA VAL A 65 0.68 9.43 13.11
C VAL A 65 0.85 8.11 12.35
N PRO A 66 1.61 7.15 12.89
CA PRO A 66 1.95 5.91 12.18
C PRO A 66 0.74 5.11 11.72
N ASN A 67 -0.33 5.10 12.52
CA ASN A 67 -1.55 4.35 12.23
C ASN A 67 -2.31 4.89 11.00
N MET A 68 -1.97 6.07 10.48
CA MET A 68 -2.55 6.62 9.25
C MET A 68 -1.73 6.32 8.00
N VAL A 69 -0.52 5.77 8.14
CA VAL A 69 0.30 5.35 6.99
C VAL A 69 -0.14 3.98 6.49
N GLY A 70 -0.59 3.12 7.40
CA GLY A 70 -0.93 1.73 7.13
C GLY A 70 0.11 0.76 7.69
N VAL A 71 -0.28 -0.51 7.79
CA VAL A 71 0.58 -1.57 8.32
C VAL A 71 1.62 -2.07 7.31
N ASP A 72 1.34 -1.90 6.02
CA ASP A 72 2.23 -2.25 4.93
C ASP A 72 2.85 -1.00 4.30
N ILE A 73 3.85 -0.46 5.00
CA ILE A 73 4.49 0.80 4.65
C ILE A 73 5.27 0.62 3.34
N GLY A 74 4.91 1.38 2.32
CA GLY A 74 5.54 1.33 1.01
C GLY A 74 4.89 0.34 0.05
N CYS A 75 3.74 -0.24 0.40
CA CYS A 75 2.88 -0.93 -0.57
C CYS A 75 2.57 0.02 -1.74
N GLY A 76 2.64 -0.50 -2.95
CA GLY A 76 2.49 0.27 -4.17
C GLY A 76 2.55 -0.61 -5.41
N MET A 77 2.55 0.02 -6.59
CA MET A 77 2.62 -0.67 -7.86
C MET A 77 3.80 -0.15 -8.67
N GLU A 78 4.48 -1.05 -9.37
CA GLU A 78 5.50 -0.71 -10.36
C GLU A 78 5.04 -1.26 -11.70
N VAL A 79 5.11 -0.45 -12.76
CA VAL A 79 4.66 -0.86 -14.09
C VAL A 79 5.82 -0.76 -15.06
N SER A 80 6.13 -1.88 -15.73
CA SER A 80 7.19 -1.99 -16.72
C SER A 80 6.63 -2.37 -18.09
N VAL A 81 7.00 -1.62 -19.12
CA VAL A 81 6.63 -1.94 -20.50
C VAL A 81 7.46 -3.12 -21.00
N LEU A 82 6.81 -4.17 -21.47
CA LEU A 82 7.48 -5.34 -22.03
C LEU A 82 7.80 -5.10 -23.51
N ALA A 83 9.09 -5.16 -23.86
CA ALA A 83 9.55 -4.99 -25.23
C ALA A 83 9.04 -6.10 -26.16
N ASN A 84 8.93 -7.33 -25.65
CA ASN A 84 8.42 -8.47 -26.39
C ASN A 84 6.89 -8.55 -26.29
N LYS A 85 6.21 -8.54 -27.44
CA LYS A 85 4.75 -8.68 -27.54
C LYS A 85 4.27 -10.13 -27.62
N ASN A 86 5.18 -11.06 -27.91
CA ASN A 86 4.90 -12.49 -28.05
C ASN A 86 5.50 -13.24 -26.86
N ILE A 87 4.73 -13.32 -25.77
CA ILE A 87 5.11 -13.98 -24.53
C ILE A 87 4.23 -15.21 -24.35
N ASN A 88 4.84 -16.35 -24.00
CA ASN A 88 4.09 -17.50 -23.51
C ASN A 88 3.69 -17.24 -22.05
N LEU A 89 2.41 -16.93 -21.82
CA LEU A 89 1.90 -16.59 -20.49
C LEU A 89 2.00 -17.75 -19.50
N ASP A 90 1.84 -18.99 -19.97
CA ASP A 90 1.96 -20.18 -19.10
C ASP A 90 3.39 -20.36 -18.60
N ASP A 91 4.38 -20.14 -19.47
CA ASP A 91 5.79 -20.24 -19.09
C ASP A 91 6.19 -19.09 -18.15
N LEU A 92 5.62 -17.89 -18.36
CA LEU A 92 5.82 -16.77 -17.46
C LEU A 92 5.24 -17.05 -16.07
N ASP A 93 3.97 -17.48 -15.97
CA ASP A 93 3.33 -17.79 -14.68
C ASP A 93 4.10 -18.89 -13.94
N LYS A 94 4.47 -19.98 -14.61
CA LYS A 94 5.31 -21.05 -14.03
C LYS A 94 6.66 -20.51 -13.54
N THR A 95 7.28 -19.61 -14.30
CA THR A 95 8.56 -19.01 -13.94
C THR A 95 8.44 -18.11 -12.71
N VAL A 96 7.43 -17.24 -12.69
CA VAL A 96 7.12 -16.35 -11.55
C VAL A 96 6.90 -17.17 -10.28
N ARG A 97 5.97 -18.15 -10.32
CA ARG A 97 5.66 -19.00 -9.15
C ARG A 97 6.86 -19.80 -8.64
N ARG A 98 7.76 -20.21 -9.53
CA ARG A 98 8.98 -20.95 -9.18
C ARG A 98 10.03 -20.04 -8.54
N LEU A 99 10.20 -18.81 -9.03
CA LEU A 99 11.31 -17.94 -8.66
C LEU A 99 10.97 -16.92 -7.57
N ILE A 100 9.71 -16.56 -7.42
CA ILE A 100 9.22 -15.51 -6.53
C ILE A 100 8.30 -16.15 -5.48
N PRO A 101 8.79 -16.33 -4.23
CA PRO A 101 7.93 -16.77 -3.13
C PRO A 101 6.75 -15.82 -2.91
N SER A 102 5.59 -16.36 -2.57
CA SER A 102 4.36 -15.60 -2.30
C SER A 102 3.60 -16.14 -1.09
N GLY A 103 2.55 -15.44 -0.67
CA GLY A 103 1.82 -15.72 0.56
C GLY A 103 2.71 -15.45 1.79
N PHE A 104 2.78 -16.43 2.69
CA PHE A 104 3.62 -16.36 3.89
C PHE A 104 5.05 -16.87 3.69
N ALA A 105 5.39 -17.34 2.49
CA ALA A 105 6.70 -17.89 2.19
C ALA A 105 7.77 -16.78 2.05
N ILE A 106 8.94 -17.04 2.63
CA ILE A 106 10.14 -16.20 2.49
C ILE A 106 11.28 -17.02 1.87
N ARG A 107 12.34 -16.35 1.42
CA ARG A 107 13.51 -17.04 0.86
C ARG A 107 14.28 -17.80 1.94
N LYS A 108 14.97 -18.87 1.54
CA LYS A 108 15.91 -19.61 2.41
C LYS A 108 17.29 -18.95 2.47
N SER A 109 17.67 -18.23 1.41
CA SER A 109 18.90 -17.45 1.31
C SER A 109 18.58 -16.01 0.88
N PRO A 110 19.38 -15.01 1.31
CA PRO A 110 19.16 -13.62 0.96
C PRO A 110 19.16 -13.40 -0.56
N HIS A 111 18.23 -12.58 -1.05
CA HIS A 111 18.24 -12.13 -2.45
C HIS A 111 19.45 -11.19 -2.71
N PRO A 112 20.05 -11.16 -3.91
CA PRO A 112 21.18 -10.28 -4.22
C PRO A 112 20.93 -8.79 -3.90
N TYR A 113 19.69 -8.33 -4.02
CA TYR A 113 19.30 -6.93 -3.73
C TYR A 113 19.30 -6.56 -2.24
N VAL A 114 19.50 -7.52 -1.33
CA VAL A 114 19.67 -7.21 0.10
C VAL A 114 20.85 -6.26 0.33
N LYS A 115 21.88 -6.31 -0.51
CA LYS A 115 23.06 -5.41 -0.45
C LYS A 115 22.70 -3.94 -0.68
N ASP A 116 21.62 -3.67 -1.41
CA ASP A 116 21.18 -2.32 -1.77
C ASP A 116 20.31 -1.71 -0.65
N ILE A 117 19.96 -2.49 0.38
CA ILE A 117 19.08 -2.08 1.47
C ILE A 117 19.87 -1.84 2.75
N SER A 118 19.80 -0.61 3.24
CA SER A 118 20.49 -0.18 4.46
C SER A 118 19.68 -0.44 5.74
N PHE A 119 19.51 -1.71 6.13
CA PHE A 119 18.83 -2.07 7.40
C PHE A 119 19.44 -1.38 8.64
N GLY A 120 20.75 -1.07 8.61
CA GLY A 120 21.44 -0.37 9.70
C GLY A 120 20.96 1.07 9.95
N LYS A 121 20.33 1.71 8.95
CA LYS A 121 19.81 3.09 9.05
C LYS A 121 18.43 3.16 9.71
N LEU A 122 17.76 2.03 9.93
CA LEU A 122 16.45 1.98 10.57
C LEU A 122 16.58 2.38 12.05
N LYS A 123 15.93 3.48 12.44
CA LYS A 123 15.98 4.03 13.80
C LYS A 123 15.42 3.06 14.85
N ALA A 124 14.34 2.36 14.50
CA ALA A 124 13.66 1.39 15.37
C ALA A 124 14.11 -0.06 15.14
N LYS A 125 15.31 -0.30 14.57
CA LYS A 125 15.78 -1.65 14.18
C LYS A 125 15.71 -2.70 15.29
N LYS A 126 15.84 -2.30 16.56
CA LYS A 126 15.77 -3.20 17.73
C LYS A 126 14.40 -3.86 17.93
N HIS A 127 13.35 -3.31 17.33
CA HIS A 127 11.99 -3.85 17.38
C HIS A 127 11.63 -4.67 16.14
N LEU A 128 12.58 -4.86 15.22
CA LEU A 128 12.35 -5.53 13.95
C LEU A 128 13.10 -6.85 13.89
N ASN A 129 12.47 -7.85 13.26
CA ASN A 129 13.15 -9.07 12.88
C ASN A 129 13.94 -8.83 11.57
N ILE A 130 15.19 -8.37 11.71
CA ILE A 130 16.04 -8.00 10.57
C ILE A 130 16.32 -9.20 9.66
N GLU A 131 16.52 -10.39 10.23
CA GLU A 131 16.78 -11.60 9.44
C GLU A 131 15.56 -11.99 8.60
N ARG A 132 14.36 -11.92 9.18
CA ARG A 132 13.12 -12.09 8.41
C ARG A 132 13.01 -11.05 7.30
N GLY A 133 13.31 -9.78 7.60
CA GLY A 133 13.32 -8.71 6.60
C GLY A 133 14.26 -9.00 5.42
N ARG A 134 15.50 -9.41 5.70
CA ARG A 134 16.50 -9.80 4.69
C ARG A 134 16.04 -10.95 3.80
N LEU A 135 15.41 -11.96 4.40
CA LEU A 135 14.89 -13.13 3.67
C LEU A 135 13.56 -12.86 2.93
N SER A 136 12.88 -11.76 3.25
CA SER A 136 11.64 -11.33 2.57
C SER A 136 11.92 -10.46 1.33
N ILE A 137 13.16 -10.03 1.11
CA ILE A 137 13.50 -9.26 -0.10
C ILE A 137 13.37 -10.12 -1.35
N GLY A 138 12.69 -9.59 -2.38
CA GLY A 138 12.43 -10.31 -3.63
C GLY A 138 11.40 -11.42 -3.49
N THR A 139 10.42 -11.24 -2.60
CA THR A 139 9.20 -12.07 -2.48
C THR A 139 7.98 -11.20 -2.70
N LEU A 140 6.88 -11.78 -3.17
CA LEU A 140 5.64 -11.04 -3.42
C LEU A 140 4.86 -10.71 -2.14
N GLY A 141 4.89 -11.62 -1.16
CA GLY A 141 3.99 -11.54 0.00
C GLY A 141 2.59 -12.08 -0.32
N GLY A 142 1.65 -11.86 0.60
CA GLY A 142 0.25 -12.31 0.51
C GLY A 142 -0.73 -11.13 0.48
N GLY A 143 -2.01 -11.41 0.75
CA GLY A 143 -3.05 -10.38 0.69
C GLY A 143 -3.39 -10.01 -0.75
N ASN A 144 -3.38 -8.72 -1.05
CA ASN A 144 -3.69 -8.18 -2.38
C ASN A 144 -2.43 -7.96 -3.26
N HIS A 145 -1.30 -8.58 -2.94
CA HIS A 145 -0.08 -8.46 -3.73
C HIS A 145 -0.10 -9.44 -4.91
N PHE A 146 0.16 -8.94 -6.12
CA PHE A 146 0.10 -9.72 -7.36
C PHE A 146 1.24 -9.34 -8.31
N ILE A 147 1.44 -10.18 -9.33
CA ILE A 147 2.22 -9.88 -10.53
C ILE A 147 1.32 -10.25 -11.69
N GLU A 148 1.07 -9.32 -12.61
CA GLU A 148 0.18 -9.55 -13.74
C GLU A 148 0.71 -8.94 -15.04
N VAL A 149 0.23 -9.46 -16.17
CA VAL A 149 0.51 -8.88 -17.48
C VAL A 149 -0.77 -8.29 -18.04
N ASN A 150 -0.75 -6.98 -18.23
CA ASN A 150 -1.84 -6.23 -18.85
C ASN A 150 -1.52 -5.92 -20.30
N LYS A 151 -2.58 -5.75 -21.11
CA LYS A 151 -2.48 -5.43 -22.53
C LYS A 151 -3.37 -4.22 -22.86
N ASP A 152 -2.81 -3.21 -23.50
CA ASP A 152 -3.59 -2.06 -23.97
C ASP A 152 -4.25 -2.30 -25.34
N SER A 153 -5.03 -1.31 -25.79
CA SER A 153 -5.73 -1.34 -27.08
C SER A 153 -4.80 -1.35 -28.31
N LYS A 154 -3.51 -1.02 -28.15
CA LYS A 154 -2.48 -1.09 -29.19
C LYS A 154 -1.69 -2.40 -29.15
N GLY A 155 -2.04 -3.29 -28.21
CA GLY A 155 -1.38 -4.55 -27.98
C GLY A 155 0.02 -4.43 -27.35
N ILE A 156 0.32 -3.32 -26.67
CA ILE A 156 1.51 -3.21 -25.82
C ILE A 156 1.25 -3.97 -24.53
N LEU A 157 2.25 -4.72 -24.07
CA LEU A 157 2.20 -5.49 -22.83
C LEU A 157 2.89 -4.74 -21.69
N TYR A 158 2.28 -4.78 -20.51
CA TYR A 158 2.77 -4.14 -19.29
C TYR A 158 2.84 -5.20 -18.20
N LEU A 159 4.00 -5.34 -17.56
CA LEU A 159 4.14 -6.09 -16.32
C LEU A 159 3.83 -5.15 -15.16
N VAL A 160 2.86 -5.53 -14.34
CA VAL A 160 2.48 -4.86 -13.10
C VAL A 160 2.86 -5.75 -11.93
#